data_AF-A0A357NC73-F1
#
_entry.id   AF-A0A357NC73-F1
#
_cell.length_a   1.000
_cell.length_b   1.000
_cell.length_c   1.000
_cell.angle_alpha   90.00
_cell.angle_beta   90.00
_cell.angle_gamma   90.00
#
_symmetry.space_group_name_H-M   'P 1'
#
loop_
_entity.id
_entity.type
_entity.pdbx_description
1 polymer ?
#
loop_
_entity_poly.entity_id
_entity_poly.type
_entity_poly.pdbx_seq_one_letter_code
_entity_poly.pdbx_strand_id
1 'polypeptide(L)'
;FAAYYEERRWPEAEVFLELLKFDFLRTERVLQLPEFFPKHELPGYRERFYRFLSNADNVRHYLPRYEGLSAREISKRVQIACFKYPVTELLANPLAEPVARTTTLLFRHEERDPLFGRARVDQIEI
;
A
#
# COMPACT_ATOMS: atom_id res chain seq x y z
N PHE A 1 17.78 -9.45 8.54
CA PHE A 1 17.39 -8.11 9.01
C PHE A 1 16.12 -8.18 9.85
N ALA A 2 14.99 -8.71 9.37
CA ALA A 2 13.79 -8.93 10.21
C ALA A 2 14.04 -9.87 11.42
N ALA A 3 14.74 -10.99 11.21
CA ALA A 3 15.14 -11.92 12.28
C ALA A 3 15.89 -11.25 13.45
N TYR A 4 16.67 -10.19 13.19
CA TYR A 4 17.38 -9.45 14.23
C TYR A 4 16.43 -8.76 15.23
N TYR A 5 15.31 -8.23 14.74
CA TYR A 5 14.31 -7.53 15.57
C TYR A 5 13.40 -8.52 16.29
N GLU A 6 13.08 -9.66 15.65
CA GLU A 6 12.31 -10.75 16.24
C GLU A 6 13.08 -11.45 17.38
N GLU A 7 14.35 -11.78 17.16
CA GLU A 7 15.22 -12.41 18.16
C GLU A 7 15.44 -11.52 19.39
N ARG A 8 15.43 -10.19 19.19
CA ARG A 8 15.53 -9.21 20.28
C ARG A 8 14.19 -8.86 20.96
N ARG A 9 13.07 -9.47 20.53
CA ARG A 9 11.71 -9.20 21.01
C ARG A 9 11.41 -7.71 21.10
N TRP A 10 11.72 -6.96 20.04
CA TRP A 10 11.37 -5.55 19.98
C TRP A 10 9.83 -5.43 19.93
N PRO A 11 9.17 -4.82 20.94
CA PRO A 11 7.71 -4.79 21.04
C PRO A 11 7.00 -4.18 19.82
N GLU A 12 7.67 -3.28 19.08
CA GLU A 12 7.15 -2.60 17.90
C GLU A 12 7.67 -3.16 16.56
N ALA A 13 8.31 -4.34 16.55
CA ALA A 13 8.89 -4.93 15.33
C ALA A 13 7.88 -5.06 14.18
N GLU A 14 6.63 -5.43 14.48
CA GLU A 14 5.58 -5.57 13.47
C GLU A 14 5.22 -4.22 12.82
N VAL A 15 5.07 -3.17 13.62
CA VAL A 15 4.77 -1.82 13.13
C VAL A 15 5.94 -1.29 12.31
N PHE A 16 7.18 -1.53 12.75
CA PHE A 16 8.36 -1.17 11.98
C PHE A 16 8.39 -1.85 10.61
N LEU A 17 8.10 -3.15 10.54
CA LEU A 17 8.04 -3.88 9.27
C LEU A 17 6.93 -3.36 8.35
N GLU A 18 5.81 -2.91 8.89
CA GLU A 18 4.73 -2.27 8.12
C GLU A 18 5.14 -0.91 7.55
N LEU A 19 5.82 -0.08 8.35
CA LEU A 19 6.39 1.19 7.90
C LEU A 19 7.47 0.97 6.83
N LEU A 20 8.33 -0.04 7.01
CA LEU A 20 9.35 -0.39 6.04
C LEU A 20 8.74 -0.91 4.73
N LYS A 21 7.67 -1.72 4.82
CA LYS A 21 6.90 -2.17 3.65
C LYS A 21 6.35 -0.97 2.90
N PHE A 22 5.77 0.00 3.62
CA PHE A 22 5.24 1.21 3.03
C PHE A 22 6.32 2.01 2.28
N ASP A 23 7.45 2.28 2.92
CA ASP A 23 8.57 3.01 2.29
C ASP A 23 9.12 2.29 1.06
N PHE A 24 9.28 0.97 1.14
CA PHE A 24 9.69 0.13 0.02
C PHE A 24 8.74 0.25 -1.18
N LEU A 25 7.43 0.11 -0.93
CA LEU A 25 6.41 0.15 -1.98
C LEU A 25 6.21 1.54 -2.59
N ARG A 26 6.60 2.61 -1.88
CA ARG A 26 6.65 3.96 -2.46
C ARG A 26 7.79 4.14 -3.45
N THR A 27 8.85 3.37 -3.33
CA THR A 27 10.05 3.51 -4.16
C THR A 27 9.92 2.67 -5.42
N GLU A 28 9.51 1.41 -5.30
CA GLU A 28 9.42 0.51 -6.44
C GLU A 28 8.09 -0.20 -6.56
N ARG A 29 7.66 -0.40 -7.81
CA ARG A 29 6.54 -1.29 -8.11
C ARG A 29 7.07 -2.71 -8.19
N VAL A 30 6.52 -3.59 -7.38
CA VAL A 30 6.94 -5.00 -7.35
C VAL A 30 5.79 -5.93 -7.69
N LEU A 31 6.09 -6.99 -8.43
CA LEU A 31 5.12 -8.07 -8.69
C LEU A 31 4.95 -8.97 -7.47
N GLN A 32 6.03 -9.16 -6.72
CA GLN A 32 6.05 -9.98 -5.52
C GLN A 32 6.76 -9.22 -4.41
N LEU A 33 6.11 -9.17 -3.26
CA LEU A 33 6.70 -8.57 -2.07
C LEU A 33 7.71 -9.56 -1.45
N PRO A 34 8.91 -9.10 -1.05
CA PRO A 34 9.87 -9.94 -0.32
C PRO A 34 9.24 -10.67 0.87
N GLU A 35 9.67 -11.90 1.13
CA GLU A 35 9.01 -12.80 2.09
C GLU A 35 8.99 -12.29 3.51
N PHE A 36 9.98 -11.49 3.90
CA PHE A 36 10.08 -10.94 5.25
C PHE A 36 9.08 -9.81 5.53
N PHE A 37 8.40 -9.28 4.52
CA PHE A 37 7.40 -8.25 4.73
C PHE A 37 6.06 -8.86 5.17
N PRO A 38 5.32 -8.19 6.08
CA PRO A 38 3.98 -8.60 6.47
C PRO A 38 3.04 -8.64 5.24
N LYS A 39 2.55 -9.83 4.93
CA LYS A 39 1.56 -10.07 3.86
C LYS A 39 0.18 -10.12 4.50
N HIS A 40 -0.60 -9.08 4.24
CA HIS A 40 -2.01 -9.03 4.60
C HIS A 40 -2.81 -9.16 3.33
N GLU A 41 -3.40 -10.33 3.11
CA GLU A 41 -4.34 -10.52 2.01
C GLU A 41 -5.76 -10.37 2.54
N LEU A 42 -6.49 -9.38 2.03
CA LEU A 42 -7.93 -9.32 2.22
C LEU A 42 -8.57 -10.54 1.54
N PRO A 43 -9.53 -11.22 2.19
CA PRO A 43 -10.29 -12.28 1.52
C PRO A 43 -10.92 -11.77 0.23
N GLY A 44 -10.63 -12.46 -0.89
CA GLY A 44 -11.08 -12.04 -2.21
C GLY A 44 -10.36 -10.82 -2.77
N TYR A 45 -9.16 -10.47 -2.29
CA TYR A 45 -8.40 -9.28 -2.69
C TYR A 45 -8.37 -9.03 -4.21
N ARG A 46 -8.10 -10.07 -5.02
CA ARG A 46 -8.06 -9.94 -6.48
C ARG A 46 -9.40 -9.49 -7.06
N GLU A 47 -10.50 -10.04 -6.56
CA GLU A 47 -11.84 -9.69 -7.01
C GLU A 47 -12.22 -8.28 -6.56
N ARG A 48 -11.94 -7.94 -5.29
CA ARG A 48 -12.16 -6.60 -4.73
C ARG A 48 -11.39 -5.53 -5.49
N PHE A 49 -10.11 -5.77 -5.76
CA PHE A 49 -9.27 -4.89 -6.56
C PHE A 49 -9.81 -4.73 -7.99
N TYR A 50 -10.17 -5.84 -8.63
CA TYR A 50 -10.73 -5.78 -9.98
C TYR A 50 -12.06 -5.01 -10.01
N ARG A 51 -12.93 -5.22 -9.01
CA ARG A 51 -14.19 -4.51 -8.85
C ARG A 51 -13.97 -3.02 -8.60
N PHE A 52 -13.00 -2.66 -7.77
CA PHE A 52 -12.61 -1.28 -7.53
C PHE A 52 -12.19 -0.59 -8.83
N LEU A 53 -11.35 -1.24 -9.65
CA LEU A 53 -10.90 -0.71 -10.94
C LEU A 53 -11.96 -0.74 -12.04
N SER A 54 -13.01 -1.57 -11.90
CA SER A 54 -14.12 -1.63 -12.86
C SER A 54 -15.18 -0.58 -12.58
N ASN A 55 -15.14 0.07 -11.41
CA ASN A 55 -16.06 1.13 -11.06
C ASN A 55 -15.58 2.47 -11.64
N ALA A 56 -16.37 3.05 -12.53
CA ALA A 56 -16.02 4.30 -13.21
C ALA A 56 -15.86 5.49 -12.25
N ASP A 57 -16.65 5.57 -11.18
CA ASP A 57 -16.55 6.65 -10.18
C ASP A 57 -15.23 6.54 -9.40
N ASN A 58 -14.83 5.32 -9.02
CA ASN A 58 -13.54 5.08 -8.38
C ASN A 58 -12.38 5.46 -9.31
N VAL A 59 -12.46 5.06 -10.59
CA VAL A 59 -11.42 5.42 -11.57
C VAL A 59 -11.36 6.93 -11.74
N ARG A 60 -12.49 7.60 -11.91
CA ARG A 60 -12.56 9.05 -12.05
C ARG A 60 -12.00 9.80 -10.82
N HIS A 61 -12.26 9.29 -9.62
CA HIS A 61 -11.82 9.93 -8.38
C HIS A 61 -10.32 9.70 -8.10
N TYR A 62 -9.88 8.45 -8.11
CA TYR A 62 -8.53 8.07 -7.66
C TYR A 62 -7.50 7.93 -8.80
N LEU A 63 -7.98 7.74 -10.02
CA LEU A 63 -7.21 7.32 -11.19
C LEU A 63 -7.63 8.06 -12.48
N PRO A 64 -7.87 9.39 -12.45
CA PRO A 64 -8.47 10.12 -13.58
C PRO A 64 -7.66 10.02 -14.87
N ARG A 65 -6.33 9.85 -14.78
CA ARG A 65 -5.44 9.63 -15.93
C ARG A 65 -5.70 8.33 -16.70
N TYR A 66 -6.45 7.41 -16.09
CA TYR A 66 -6.73 6.09 -16.60
C TYR A 66 -8.20 5.92 -17.01
N GLU A 67 -8.99 7.00 -17.03
CA GLU A 67 -10.35 6.97 -17.57
C GLU A 67 -10.36 6.42 -19.01
N GLY A 68 -11.33 5.55 -19.30
CA GLY A 68 -11.46 4.87 -20.58
C GLY A 68 -10.57 3.62 -20.74
N LEU A 69 -9.63 3.35 -19.83
CA LEU A 69 -8.88 2.09 -19.82
C LEU A 69 -9.67 0.98 -19.12
N SER A 70 -9.44 -0.26 -19.54
CA SER A 70 -10.01 -1.43 -18.87
C SER A 70 -9.35 -1.67 -17.50
N ALA A 71 -10.07 -2.25 -16.54
CA ALA A 71 -9.52 -2.63 -15.24
C ALA A 71 -8.23 -3.47 -15.35
N ARG A 72 -8.11 -4.31 -16.38
CA ARG A 72 -6.91 -5.11 -16.68
C ARG A 72 -5.72 -4.26 -17.13
N GLU A 73 -5.95 -3.16 -17.82
CA GLU A 73 -4.88 -2.24 -18.20
C GLU A 73 -4.45 -1.38 -17.01
N ILE A 74 -5.39 -0.96 -16.18
CA ILE A 74 -5.12 -0.16 -15.00
C ILE A 74 -4.33 -0.99 -13.96
N SER A 75 -4.70 -2.26 -13.75
CA SER A 75 -4.02 -3.15 -12.80
C SER A 75 -2.54 -3.40 -13.11
N LYS A 76 -2.12 -3.18 -14.37
CA LYS A 76 -0.72 -3.25 -14.79
C LYS A 76 0.08 -1.99 -14.51
N ARG A 77 -0.56 -0.91 -14.05
CA ARG A 77 0.05 0.43 -13.87
C ARG A 77 0.08 0.87 -12.42
N VAL A 78 -0.91 0.46 -11.65
CA VAL A 78 -1.03 0.76 -10.22
C VAL A 78 -0.65 -0.44 -9.35
N GLN A 79 -0.34 -0.18 -8.10
CA GLN A 79 -0.15 -1.22 -7.08
C GLN A 79 -1.03 -0.92 -5.87
N ILE A 80 -1.60 -1.96 -5.27
CA ILE A 80 -2.33 -1.84 -4.01
C ILE A 80 -1.67 -2.74 -2.98
N ALA A 81 -1.66 -2.30 -1.73
CA ALA A 81 -1.23 -3.12 -0.60
C ALA A 81 -2.09 -2.85 0.63
N CYS A 82 -2.29 -3.90 1.44
CA CYS A 82 -2.97 -3.81 2.73
C CYS A 82 -1.94 -3.74 3.85
N PHE A 83 -2.26 -2.98 4.89
CA PHE A 83 -1.46 -2.77 6.08
C PHE A 83 -2.35 -3.02 7.30
N LYS A 84 -1.84 -3.73 8.32
CA LYS A 84 -2.57 -3.98 9.58
C LYS A 84 -2.73 -2.72 10.42
N TYR A 85 -1.86 -1.74 10.20
CA TYR A 85 -1.86 -0.45 10.89
C TYR A 85 -2.04 0.70 9.90
N PRO A 86 -2.62 1.84 10.33
CA PRO A 86 -2.75 3.03 9.50
C PRO A 86 -1.40 3.74 9.34
N VAL A 87 -0.52 3.18 8.50
CA VAL A 87 0.88 3.63 8.35
C VAL A 87 1.03 5.10 7.95
N THR A 88 0.11 5.65 7.16
CA THR A 88 0.11 7.06 6.76
C THR A 88 -0.16 7.99 7.95
N GLU A 89 -1.05 7.59 8.86
CA GLU A 89 -1.36 8.34 10.09
C GLU A 89 -0.24 8.24 11.11
N LEU A 90 0.36 7.05 11.25
CA LEU A 90 1.51 6.83 12.13
C LEU A 90 2.74 7.65 11.69
N LEU A 91 2.94 7.83 10.39
CA LEU A 91 4.01 8.71 9.89
C LEU A 91 3.71 10.20 10.13
N ALA A 92 2.44 10.59 10.07
CA ALA A 92 2.02 11.96 10.36
C ALA A 92 2.10 12.29 11.86
N ASN A 93 1.88 11.30 12.72
CA ASN A 93 2.01 11.42 14.17
C ASN A 93 2.83 10.24 14.76
N PRO A 94 4.17 10.34 14.76
CA PRO A 94 5.05 9.26 15.22
C PRO A 94 4.93 8.91 16.71
N LEU A 95 4.29 9.76 17.51
CA LEU A 95 4.05 9.53 18.94
C LEU A 95 2.70 8.84 19.21
N ALA A 96 1.88 8.64 18.17
CA ALA A 96 0.62 7.92 18.31
C ALA A 96 0.88 6.45 18.67
N GLU A 97 0.04 5.91 19.55
CA GLU A 97 0.04 4.48 19.81
C GLU A 97 -0.43 3.72 18.57
N PRO A 98 0.28 2.65 18.15
CA PRO A 98 -0.08 1.89 16.97
C PRO A 98 -1.29 0.99 17.25
N VAL A 99 -2.48 1.52 16.97
CA VAL A 99 -3.74 0.76 17.04
C VAL A 99 -3.95 0.00 15.74
N ALA A 100 -4.12 -1.32 15.83
CA ALA A 100 -4.38 -2.17 14.68
C ALA A 100 -5.72 -1.78 14.03
N ARG A 101 -5.64 -1.34 12.78
CA ARG A 101 -6.77 -1.00 11.92
C ARG A 101 -6.32 -1.16 10.48
N THR A 102 -6.87 -2.17 9.81
CA THR A 102 -6.45 -2.49 8.45
C THR A 102 -6.76 -1.35 7.51
N THR A 103 -5.75 -0.90 6.76
CA THR A 103 -5.89 0.12 5.71
C THR A 103 -5.39 -0.42 4.39
N THR A 104 -6.08 -0.04 3.31
CA THR A 104 -5.69 -0.38 1.94
C THR A 104 -5.18 0.87 1.25
N LEU A 105 -3.98 0.79 0.68
CA LEU A 105 -3.34 1.92 0.04
C LEU A 105 -3.12 1.63 -1.45
N LEU A 106 -3.45 2.62 -2.28
CA LEU A 106 -3.22 2.67 -3.72
C LEU A 106 -1.95 3.47 -4.02
N PHE A 107 -0.99 2.83 -4.66
CA PHE A 107 0.28 3.39 -5.09
C PHE A 107 0.25 3.69 -6.59
N ARG A 108 0.51 4.95 -6.96
CA ARG A 108 0.61 5.44 -8.35
C ARG A 108 2.05 5.79 -8.68
N HIS A 109 2.79 4.83 -9.22
CA HIS A 109 4.21 4.98 -9.58
C HIS A 109 4.45 5.79 -10.86
N GLU A 110 3.42 6.08 -11.67
CA GLU A 110 3.52 6.98 -12.82
C GLU A 110 3.32 8.46 -12.43
N GLU A 111 2.85 8.70 -11.20
CA GLU A 111 2.66 10.04 -10.61
C GLU A 111 3.69 10.26 -9.49
N ARG A 112 4.97 10.04 -9.78
CA ARG A 112 6.02 10.19 -8.77
C ARG A 112 6.21 11.65 -8.38
N ASP A 113 6.51 11.85 -7.09
CA ASP A 113 7.01 13.12 -6.59
C ASP A 113 8.32 13.48 -7.34
N PRO A 114 8.43 14.66 -7.99
CA PRO A 114 9.61 15.01 -8.77
C PRO A 114 10.89 15.15 -7.95
N LEU A 115 10.79 15.43 -6.65
CA LEU A 115 11.95 15.66 -5.78
C LEU A 115 12.46 14.35 -5.17
N PHE A 116 11.54 13.49 -4.73
CA PHE A 116 11.89 12.26 -4.01
C PHE A 116 11.74 10.98 -4.84
N GLY A 117 11.16 11.07 -6.05
CA GLY A 117 10.89 9.92 -6.91
C GLY A 117 9.88 8.93 -6.33
N ARG A 118 9.15 9.29 -5.26
CA ARG A 118 8.23 8.39 -4.54
C ARG A 118 6.86 8.38 -5.20
N ALA A 119 6.22 7.22 -5.27
CA ALA A 119 4.85 7.09 -5.74
C ALA A 119 3.90 7.99 -4.92
N ARG A 120 2.89 8.55 -5.60
CA ARG A 120 1.70 9.09 -4.93
C ARG A 120 0.92 7.94 -4.30
N VAL A 121 0.36 8.20 -3.12
CA VAL A 121 -0.37 7.20 -2.35
C VAL A 121 -1.69 7.79 -1.88
N ASP A 122 -2.77 7.03 -2.07
CA ASP A 122 -4.09 7.32 -1.49
C ASP A 122 -4.61 6.13 -0.70
N GLN A 123 -5.35 6.42 0.36
CA GLN A 123 -6.12 5.41 1.07
C GLN A 123 -7.45 5.17 0.33
N ILE A 124 -7.81 3.89 0.20
CA ILE A 124 -9.03 3.47 -0.50
C ILE A 124 -9.77 2.40 0.30
N GLU A 125 -11.03 2.15 -0.08
CA GLU A 125 -11.85 1.07 0.44
C GLU A 125 -12.19 0.08 -0.68
N ILE A 126 -12.00 -1.23 -0.44
CA ILE A 126 -12.22 -2.32 -1.41
C ILE A 126 -12.89 -3.55 -0.79
#